data_AF-Q66V67-F1
#
_entry.id   AF-Q66V67-F1
#
_cell.length_a   1.000
_cell.length_b   1.000
_cell.length_c   1.000
_cell.angle_alpha   90.00
_cell.angle_beta   90.00
_cell.angle_gamma   90.00
#
_symmetry.space_group_name_H-M   'P 1'
#
loop_
_entity.id
_entity.type
_entity.pdbx_description
1 polymer ?
#
loop_
_entity_poly.entity_id
_entity_poly.type
_entity_poly.pdbx_seq_one_letter_code
_entity_poly.pdbx_strand_id
1 'polypeptide(L)' 'MQYDVIVIGSGPGGYVAAIRCAQLGMKTAIIEKYNTPGVT' A
#
# COMPACT_ATOMS: atom_id res chain seq x y z
N MET A 1 10.35 -8.84 -10.50
CA MET A 1 9.11 -9.04 -9.73
C MET A 1 8.05 -8.14 -10.33
N GLN A 2 6.84 -8.65 -10.59
CA GLN A 2 5.71 -7.88 -11.10
C GLN A 2 4.70 -7.71 -9.97
N TYR A 3 4.21 -6.49 -9.78
CA TYR A 3 3.13 -6.14 -8.88
C TYR A 3 1.94 -5.72 -9.72
N ASP A 4 0.74 -6.08 -9.27
CA ASP A 4 -0.51 -5.70 -9.91
C ASP A 4 -0.94 -4.29 -9.47
N VAL A 5 -0.62 -3.93 -8.22
CA VAL A 5 -0.93 -2.62 -7.63
C VAL A 5 0.26 -2.10 -6.83
N ILE A 6 0.59 -0.83 -7.04
CA ILE A 6 1.55 -0.10 -6.22
C ILE A 6 0.83 1.09 -5.59
N VAL A 7 0.86 1.15 -4.26
CA VAL A 7 0.29 2.24 -3.47
C VAL A 7 1.42 3.12 -2.96
N ILE A 8 1.34 4.43 -3.20
CA ILE A 8 2.31 5.41 -2.73
C ILE A 8 1.69 6.17 -1.55
N GLY A 9 2.31 6.03 -0.38
CA GLY A 9 1.81 6.56 0.89
C GLY A 9 1.02 5.53 1.71
N SER A 10 1.34 5.44 2.99
CA SER A 10 0.77 4.53 3.99
C SER A 10 -0.20 5.23 4.96
N GLY A 11 -0.65 6.43 4.61
CA GLY A 11 -1.71 7.13 5.34
C GLY A 11 -3.01 6.31 5.44
N PRO A 12 -4.02 6.82 6.18
CA PRO A 12 -5.26 6.09 6.45
C PRO A 12 -5.96 5.55 5.18
N GLY A 13 -5.90 6.28 4.07
CA GLY A 13 -6.45 5.81 2.79
C GLY A 13 -5.54 4.81 2.06
N GLY A 14 -4.22 5.04 2.07
CA GLY A 14 -3.26 4.24 1.31
C GLY A 14 -3.11 2.83 1.86
N TYR A 15 -2.98 2.68 3.19
CA TYR A 15 -2.88 1.36 3.80
C TYR A 15 -4.18 0.54 3.64
N VAL A 16 -5.35 1.18 3.75
CA VAL A 16 -6.65 0.52 3.54
C VAL A 16 -6.79 0.05 2.10
N ALA A 17 -6.46 0.90 1.12
CA ALA A 17 -6.49 0.55 -0.29
C ALA A 17 -5.59 -0.66 -0.58
N ALA A 18 -4.37 -0.66 -0.06
CA ALA A 18 -3.42 -1.74 -0.26
C ALA A 18 -3.89 -3.07 0.35
N ILE A 19 -4.49 -3.04 1.55
CA ILE A 19 -5.07 -4.23 2.17
C ILE A 19 -6.23 -4.78 1.35
N ARG A 20 -7.11 -3.91 0.83
CA ARG A 20 -8.22 -4.35 -0.01
C ARG A 20 -7.72 -4.98 -1.31
N CYS A 21 -6.71 -4.41 -1.95
CA CYS A 21 -6.07 -5.01 -3.13
C CYS A 21 -5.46 -6.38 -2.81
N ALA A 22 -4.77 -6.53 -1.67
CA ALA A 22 -4.22 -7.80 -1.24
C ALA A 22 -5.32 -8.86 -0.94
N GLN A 23 -6.43 -8.45 -0.31
CA GLN A 23 -7.58 -9.33 -0.04
C GLN A 23 -8.27 -9.80 -1.33
N LEU A 24 -8.23 -9.00 -2.38
CA LEU A 24 -8.73 -9.36 -3.71
C LEU A 24 -7.75 -10.25 -4.51
N GLY A 25 -6.63 -10.66 -3.90
CA GLY A 25 -5.64 -11.54 -4.51
C GLY A 25 -4.59 -10.84 -5.38
N MET A 26 -4.55 -9.51 -5.37
CA MET A 26 -3.57 -8.73 -6.14
C MET A 26 -2.21 -8.70 -5.43
N LYS A 27 -1.12 -8.90 -6.17
CA LYS A 27 0.23 -8.61 -5.67
C LYS A 27 0.40 -7.11 -5.49
N THR A 28 0.26 -6.68 -4.25
CA THR A 28 0.25 -5.26 -3.88
C THR A 28 1.55 -4.88 -3.18
N ALA A 29 2.15 -3.76 -3.59
CA ALA A 29 3.27 -3.13 -2.89
C ALA A 29 2.85 -1.77 -2.32
N ILE A 30 3.35 -1.42 -1.13
CA ILE A 30 3.20 -0.09 -0.54
C ILE A 30 4.59 0.55 -0.48
N ILE A 31 4.70 1.78 -0.98
CA ILE A 31 5.92 2.59 -0.92
C ILE A 31 5.63 3.79 -0.02
N GLU A 32 6.38 3.90 1.08
CA GLU A 32 6.32 5.02 2.02
C GLU A 32 7.71 5.66 2.13
N LYS A 33 7.75 7.00 2.18
CA LYS A 33 8.98 7.77 2.31
C LYS A 33 9.49 7.76 3.75
N TYR A 34 8.57 7.73 4.71
CA TYR A 34 8.88 7.76 6.13
C TYR A 34 8.96 6.37 6.73
N ASN A 35 9.87 6.17 7.69
CA ASN A 35 10.01 4.88 8.37
C ASN A 35 8.81 4.55 9.29
N THR A 36 7.93 5.51 9.56
CA THR A 36 6.75 5.34 10.40
C THR A 36 5.51 5.25 9.51
N PRO A 37 4.81 4.12 9.46
CA PRO A 37 3.58 4.00 8.70
C PRO A 37 2.51 4.97 9.23
N GLY A 38 1.80 5.66 8.33
CA GLY A 38 0.67 6.52 8.68
C GLY A 38 1.00 7.96 9.11
N VAL A 39 2.27 8.38 9.06
CA VAL A 39 2.60 9.81 9.19
C VAL A 39 2.32 10.54 7.87
N THR A 40 1.67 11.71 7.97
CA THR A 40 1.30 12.56 6.81
C THR A 40 2.44 13.52 6.47
#